data_AF-A0A8X6MPZ2-F1
#
_entry.id   AF-A0A8X6MPZ2-F1
#
_cell.length_a   1.000
_cell.length_b   1.000
_cell.length_c   1.000
_cell.angle_alpha   90.00
_cell.angle_beta   90.00
_cell.angle_gamma   90.00
#
_symmetry.space_group_name_H-M   'P 1'
#
loop_
_entity.id
_entity.type
_entity.pdbx_description
1 polymer ?
#
loop_
_entity_poly.entity_id
_entity_poly.type
_entity_poly.pdbx_seq_one_letter_code
_entity_poly.pdbx_strand_id
1 'polypeptide(L)'
;DYNREYKGNLSSRKRSFNRFSAYCKTLCKQSLITGFPVIASTRSLPHKTLKIFVFVLCICGFLYQTSAFLRLYIAYPTMVDIQIENPDVVELPAISLCNSNR
;
A
#
# COMPACT_ATOMS: atom_id res chain seq x y z
N ASP A 1 15.47 -27.84 -27.82
CA ASP A 1 15.42 -27.90 -26.35
C ASP A 1 14.62 -26.74 -25.73
N TYR A 2 14.99 -25.49 -26.01
CA TYR A 2 14.33 -24.25 -25.57
C TYR A 2 12.78 -24.22 -25.66
N ASN A 3 12.20 -24.75 -26.74
CA ASN A 3 10.74 -24.72 -26.96
C ASN A 3 9.94 -25.62 -25.96
N ARG A 4 10.58 -26.66 -25.40
CA ARG A 4 9.97 -27.59 -24.43
C ARG A 4 9.90 -26.96 -23.04
N GLU A 5 10.91 -26.17 -22.68
CA GLU A 5 11.00 -25.45 -21.41
C GLU A 5 9.99 -24.28 -21.31
N TYR A 6 9.75 -23.57 -22.43
CA TYR A 6 8.70 -22.55 -22.52
C TYR A 6 7.29 -23.11 -22.38
N LYS A 7 7.00 -24.26 -22.99
CA LYS A 7 5.71 -24.96 -22.78
C LYS A 7 5.54 -25.41 -21.33
N GLY A 8 6.62 -25.85 -20.68
CA GLY A 8 6.64 -26.19 -19.25
C GLY A 8 6.25 -25.00 -18.37
N ASN A 9 6.92 -23.86 -18.54
CA ASN A 9 6.65 -22.63 -17.78
C ASN A 9 5.23 -22.08 -18.01
N LEU A 10 4.74 -22.08 -19.26
CA LEU A 10 3.39 -21.62 -19.58
C LEU A 10 2.31 -22.52 -18.95
N SER A 11 2.52 -23.84 -18.96
CA SER A 11 1.60 -24.80 -18.35
C SER A 11 1.54 -24.68 -16.82
N SER A 12 2.68 -24.40 -16.18
CA SER A 12 2.79 -24.20 -14.73
C SER A 12 2.09 -22.90 -14.28
N ARG A 13 2.26 -21.82 -15.05
CA ARG A 13 1.57 -20.53 -14.83
C ARG A 13 0.05 -20.67 -14.99
N LYS A 14 -0.41 -21.45 -15.98
CA LYS A 14 -1.84 -21.73 -16.23
C LYS A 14 -2.48 -22.52 -15.09
N ARG A 15 -1.74 -23.46 -14.48
CA ARG A 15 -2.18 -24.26 -13.33
C ARG A 15 -2.28 -23.43 -12.04
N SER A 16 -1.33 -22.51 -11.80
CA SER A 16 -1.39 -21.55 -10.69
C SER A 16 -2.58 -20.59 -10.83
N PHE A 17 -2.78 -20.03 -12.03
CA PHE A 17 -3.91 -19.13 -12.31
C PHE A 17 -5.27 -19.82 -12.15
N ASN A 18 -5.40 -21.09 -12.57
CA ASN A 18 -6.63 -21.85 -12.37
C ASN A 18 -6.94 -22.12 -10.89
N ARG A 19 -5.93 -22.39 -10.06
CA ARG A 19 -6.10 -22.52 -8.60
C ARG A 19 -6.50 -21.19 -7.97
N PHE A 20 -5.86 -20.10 -8.38
CA PHE A 20 -6.21 -18.75 -7.93
C PHE A 20 -7.63 -18.36 -8.33
N SER A 21 -8.05 -18.68 -9.56
CA SER A 21 -9.42 -18.47 -10.05
C SER A 21 -10.46 -19.27 -9.27
N ALA A 22 -10.16 -20.54 -8.95
CA ALA A 22 -11.04 -21.36 -8.11
C ALA A 22 -11.15 -20.79 -6.68
N TYR A 23 -10.02 -20.37 -6.10
CA TYR A 23 -9.97 -19.76 -4.77
C TYR A 23 -10.68 -18.41 -4.72
N CYS A 24 -10.46 -17.54 -5.72
CA CYS A 24 -11.19 -16.28 -5.88
C CYS A 24 -12.69 -16.52 -6.03
N LYS A 25 -13.15 -17.53 -6.77
CA LYS A 25 -14.59 -17.85 -6.86
C LYS A 25 -15.18 -18.24 -5.51
N THR A 26 -14.44 -18.96 -4.67
CA THR A 26 -14.86 -19.30 -3.31
C THR A 26 -14.88 -18.06 -2.41
N LEU A 27 -13.83 -17.25 -2.45
CA LEU A 27 -13.77 -15.99 -1.70
C LEU A 27 -14.86 -15.02 -2.14
N CYS A 28 -15.13 -14.84 -3.44
CA CYS A 28 -16.21 -14.00 -3.95
C CYS A 28 -17.58 -14.39 -3.38
N LYS A 29 -17.82 -15.69 -3.14
CA LYS A 29 -19.08 -16.18 -2.57
C LYS A 29 -19.18 -15.94 -1.07
N GLN A 30 -18.05 -15.89 -0.36
CA GLN A 30 -17.98 -15.69 1.09
C GLN A 30 -17.60 -14.26 1.51
N SER A 31 -17.32 -13.37 0.56
CA SER A 31 -16.89 -12.01 0.86
C SER A 31 -18.08 -11.12 1.20
N LEU A 32 -18.02 -10.47 2.37
CA LEU A 32 -18.91 -9.38 2.79
C LEU A 32 -18.70 -8.07 1.99
N ILE A 33 -17.81 -8.07 0.99
CA ILE A 33 -17.56 -6.92 0.12
C ILE A 33 -18.73 -6.79 -0.86
N THR A 34 -19.64 -5.87 -0.56
CA THR A 34 -20.86 -5.54 -1.31
C THR A 34 -20.63 -5.26 -2.80
N GLY A 35 -19.41 -4.92 -3.22
CA GLY A 35 -19.04 -4.68 -4.61
C GLY A 35 -18.86 -5.95 -5.48
N PHE A 36 -18.55 -7.10 -4.88
CA PHE A 36 -18.23 -8.32 -5.63
C PHE A 36 -19.41 -9.07 -6.29
N PRO A 37 -20.62 -9.19 -5.67
CA PRO A 37 -21.74 -9.88 -6.30
C PRO A 37 -22.27 -9.15 -7.56
N VAL A 38 -22.14 -7.82 -7.61
CA VAL A 38 -22.55 -6.99 -8.77
C VAL A 38 -21.68 -7.26 -10.01
N ILE A 39 -20.40 -7.59 -9.81
CA ILE A 39 -19.45 -7.92 -10.89
C ILE A 39 -19.71 -9.34 -11.42
N ALA A 40 -20.14 -10.25 -10.54
CA ALA A 40 -20.47 -11.63 -10.92
C ALA A 40 -21.77 -11.73 -11.74
N SER A 41 -22.78 -10.91 -11.40
CA SER A 41 -24.15 -11.00 -11.96
C SER A 41 -24.35 -10.29 -13.31
N THR A 42 -23.38 -9.50 -13.80
CA THR A 42 -23.52 -8.77 -15.08
C THR A 42 -23.33 -9.70 -16.29
N ARG A 43 -24.34 -9.75 -17.17
CA ARG A 43 -24.44 -10.62 -18.37
C ARG A 43 -23.56 -10.19 -19.56
N SER A 44 -23.12 -8.92 -19.61
CA SER A 44 -22.33 -8.37 -20.72
C SER A 44 -20.81 -8.38 -20.47
N LEU A 45 -20.08 -9.03 -21.36
CA LEU A 45 -18.61 -9.18 -21.30
C LEU A 45 -17.82 -7.85 -21.21
N PRO A 46 -18.12 -6.80 -22.01
CA PRO A 46 -17.29 -5.58 -22.00
C PRO A 46 -17.46 -4.73 -20.72
N HIS A 47 -18.66 -4.69 -20.14
CA HIS A 47 -18.88 -3.97 -18.87
C HIS A 47 -18.24 -4.71 -17.68
N LYS A 48 -18.15 -6.04 -17.77
CA LYS A 48 -17.52 -6.87 -16.74
C LYS A 48 -16.00 -6.68 -16.70
N THR A 49 -15.35 -6.61 -17.86
CA THR A 49 -13.90 -6.35 -17.94
C THR A 49 -13.54 -4.95 -17.45
N LEU A 50 -14.33 -3.93 -17.81
CA LEU A 50 -14.12 -2.56 -17.34
C LEU A 50 -14.27 -2.45 -15.81
N LYS A 51 -15.31 -3.07 -15.22
CA LYS A 51 -15.49 -3.09 -13.76
C LYS A 51 -14.33 -3.79 -13.04
N ILE A 52 -13.85 -4.91 -13.57
CA ILE A 52 -12.69 -5.60 -13.00
C ILE A 52 -11.43 -4.74 -13.11
N PHE A 53 -11.24 -4.07 -14.25
CA PHE A 53 -10.09 -3.18 -14.45
C PHE A 53 -10.09 -2.01 -13.46
N VAL A 54 -11.22 -1.33 -13.29
CA VAL A 54 -11.37 -0.25 -12.30
C VAL A 54 -11.12 -0.78 -10.89
N PHE A 55 -11.63 -1.96 -10.54
CA PHE A 55 -11.40 -2.57 -9.23
C PHE A 55 -9.91 -2.87 -8.97
N VAL A 56 -9.21 -3.43 -9.97
CA VAL A 56 -7.77 -3.67 -9.88
C VAL A 56 -7.01 -2.36 -9.73
N LEU A 57 -7.36 -1.33 -10.50
CA LEU A 57 -6.76 0.00 -10.34
C LEU A 57 -6.98 0.57 -8.94
N CYS A 58 -8.17 0.45 -8.38
CA CYS A 58 -8.46 0.90 -7.01
C CYS A 58 -7.62 0.14 -5.97
N ILE A 59 -7.48 -1.19 -6.11
CA ILE A 59 -6.62 -1.98 -5.21
C ILE A 59 -5.16 -1.54 -5.33
N CYS A 60 -4.66 -1.36 -6.55
CA CYS A 60 -3.28 -0.90 -6.76
C CYS A 60 -3.05 0.49 -6.16
N GLY A 61 -3.97 1.43 -6.37
CA GLY A 61 -3.90 2.76 -5.78
C GLY A 61 -3.95 2.73 -4.25
N PHE A 62 -4.84 1.93 -3.67
CA PHE A 62 -4.93 1.74 -2.23
C PHE A 62 -3.64 1.17 -1.63
N LEU A 63 -3.07 0.14 -2.25
CA LEU A 63 -1.81 -0.46 -1.81
C LEU A 63 -0.64 0.52 -1.94
N TYR A 64 -0.61 1.31 -3.01
CA TYR A 64 0.41 2.35 -3.19
C TYR A 64 0.34 3.40 -2.08
N GLN A 65 -0.85 3.95 -1.84
CA GLN A 65 -1.07 4.96 -0.80
C GLN A 65 -0.77 4.42 0.60
N THR A 66 -1.23 3.19 0.90
CA THR A 66 -0.95 2.53 2.18
C THR A 66 0.55 2.30 2.37
N SER A 67 1.27 1.90 1.32
CA SER A 67 2.72 1.69 1.38
C SER A 67 3.48 3.00 1.61
N ALA A 68 3.04 4.10 0.99
CA ALA A 68 3.62 5.42 1.20
C ALA A 68 3.44 5.87 2.66
N PHE A 69 2.25 5.70 3.21
CA PHE A 69 1.97 6.00 4.61
C PHE A 69 2.77 5.09 5.55
N LEU A 70 2.90 3.81 5.23
CA LEU A 70 3.68 2.85 6.02
C LEU A 70 5.17 3.23 6.06
N ARG A 71 5.73 3.73 4.96
CA ARG A 71 7.11 4.25 4.95
C ARG A 71 7.27 5.46 5.86
N LEU A 72 6.30 6.37 5.84
CA LEU A 72 6.29 7.53 6.72
C LEU A 72 6.17 7.10 8.20
N TYR A 73 5.37 6.09 8.49
CA TYR A 73 5.23 5.51 9.83
C TYR A 73 6.55 4.87 10.32
N ILE A 74 7.21 4.07 9.48
CA ILE A 74 8.47 3.41 9.84
C ILE A 74 9.62 4.41 10.02
N ALA A 75 9.58 5.55 9.33
CA ALA A 75 10.61 6.58 9.43
C ALA A 75 10.57 7.36 10.75
N TYR A 76 9.54 7.16 11.60
CA TYR A 76 9.33 7.88 12.86
C TYR A 76 9.71 9.37 12.79
N PRO A 77 9.20 10.14 11.80
CA PRO A 77 9.52 11.56 11.72
C PRO A 77 8.94 12.25 12.96
N THR A 78 9.81 12.83 13.78
CA THR A 78 9.39 13.64 14.92
C THR A 78 9.01 15.03 14.40
N MET A 79 7.76 15.43 14.65
CA MET A 79 7.33 16.81 14.43
C MET A 79 7.76 17.62 15.64
N VAL A 80 8.72 18.54 15.47
CA VAL A 80 9.09 19.50 16.52
C VAL A 80 8.16 20.69 16.38
N ASP A 81 7.20 20.80 17.28
CA ASP A 81 6.34 21.97 17.39
C ASP A 81 7.06 23.02 18.24
N ILE A 82 7.59 24.06 17.58
CA ILE A 82 8.34 25.12 18.24
C ILE A 82 7.32 26.17 18.69
N GLN A 83 6.83 26.02 19.91
CA GLN A 83 6.00 27.04 20.54
C GLN A 83 6.90 28.11 21.13
N ILE A 84 6.83 29.31 20.56
CA ILE A 84 7.58 30.48 21.04
C ILE A 84 6.71 31.14 22.11
N GLU A 85 7.06 30.91 23.37
CA GLU A 85 6.45 31.58 24.50
C GLU A 85 7.40 32.69 25.00
N ASN A 86 6.86 33.88 25.24
CA ASN A 86 7.60 35.03 25.78
C ASN A 86 7.21 35.21 27.26
N PRO A 87 7.87 34.52 28.20
CA PRO A 87 7.55 34.65 29.62
C PRO A 87 8.07 35.97 30.20
N ASP A 88 7.37 36.50 31.20
CA ASP A 88 7.76 37.72 31.93
C ASP A 88 9.05 37.54 32.77
N VAL A 89 9.43 36.30 33.05
CA VAL A 89 10.64 35.93 33.79
C VAL A 89 11.38 34.80 33.06
N VAL A 90 12.71 34.91 32.97
CA VAL A 90 13.58 33.93 32.30
C VAL A 90 14.71 33.56 33.25
N GLU A 91 14.96 32.27 33.42
CA GLU A 91 16.09 31.76 34.20
C GLU A 91 17.41 32.09 33.49
N LEU A 92 18.35 32.67 34.24
CA LEU A 92 19.62 33.10 33.67
C LEU A 92 20.50 31.88 33.36
N PRO A 93 20.98 31.68 32.12
CA PRO A 93 21.85 30.55 31.81
C PRO A 93 23.23 30.72 32.46
N ALA A 94 23.90 29.59 32.70
CA ALA A 94 25.28 29.60 33.20
C ALA A 94 26.21 30.28 32.18
N ILE A 95 26.85 31.38 32.58
CA ILE A 95 27.82 32.08 31.75
C ILE A 95 29.19 31.48 31.99
N SER A 96 29.72 30.79 30.98
CA SER A 96 31.07 30.24 31.00
C SER A 96 32.03 31.17 30.27
N LEU A 97 32.99 31.74 30.98
CA LEU A 97 34.06 32.56 30.41
C LEU A 97 35.34 31.73 30.26
N CYS A 98 35.95 31.78 29.09
CA CYS A 98 37.25 31.13 28.83
C CYS A 98 38.31 32.20 28.55
N ASN A 99 39.52 31.99 29.09
CA ASN A 99 40.69 32.79 28.73
C ASN A 99 41.24 32.30 27.38
N SER A 100 41.33 33.19 26.39
CA SER A 100 41.86 32.83 25.06
C SER A 100 43.39 32.79 25.01
N ASN A 101 44.07 33.06 26.13
CA ASN A 101 45.52 32.91 26.23
C ASN A 101 45.88 31.50 26.72
N ARG A 102 46.75 30.82 25.97
CA ARG A 102 47.19 29.45 26.22
C ARG A 102 48.36 29.39 27.19
#